data_AF-A0A7U6GIP4-F1
#
_entry.id   AF-A0A7U6GIP4-F1
#
_cell.length_a   1.000
_cell.length_b   1.000
_cell.length_c   1.000
_cell.angle_alpha   90.00
_cell.angle_beta   90.00
_cell.angle_gamma   90.00
#
_symmetry.space_group_name_H-M   'P 1'
#
loop_
_entity.id
_entity.type
_entity.pdbx_description
1 polymer ?
#
loop_
_entity_poly.entity_id
_entity_poly.type
_entity_poly.pdbx_seq_one_letter_code
_entity_poly.pdbx_strand_id
1 'polypeptide(L)' 'MKIPREITLHRKPAAVVLSRQQYGRLTGTGLSLAAFTRRSPLAGEESIDVDRIQSLTREVEL' A
#
# COMPACT_ATOMS: atom_id res chain seq x y z
N MET A 1 -7.23 3.58 19.90
CA MET A 1 -7.58 2.18 19.56
C MET A 1 -7.76 2.09 18.04
N LYS A 2 -7.04 1.22 17.33
CA LYS A 2 -7.16 1.10 15.86
C LYS A 2 -8.42 0.29 15.56
N ILE A 3 -9.46 0.92 15.04
CA ILE A 3 -10.72 0.24 14.70
C ILE A 3 -10.53 -0.61 13.43
N PRO A 4 -11.17 -1.81 13.34
CA PRO A 4 -11.20 -2.57 12.09
C PRO A 4 -11.77 -1.71 10.96
N ARG A 5 -11.12 -1.69 9.79
CA ARG A 5 -11.71 -1.08 8.60
C ARG A 5 -12.80 -1.98 8.06
N GLU A 6 -13.89 -1.40 7.61
CA GLU A 6 -14.93 -2.11 6.87
C GLU A 6 -14.34 -2.63 5.54
N ILE A 7 -14.55 -3.91 5.26
CA ILE A 7 -14.18 -4.55 4.00
C ILE A 7 -15.45 -5.03 3.31
N THR A 8 -15.45 -5.00 1.97
CA THR A 8 -16.60 -5.46 1.19
C THR A 8 -16.22 -6.60 0.25
N LEU A 9 -17.11 -7.57 0.12
CA LEU A 9 -17.07 -8.63 -0.89
C LEU A 9 -18.34 -8.51 -1.73
N HIS A 10 -18.20 -8.34 -3.04
CA HIS A 10 -19.34 -8.10 -3.94
C HIS A 10 -20.27 -6.98 -3.45
N ARG A 11 -19.70 -5.88 -2.95
CA ARG A 11 -20.41 -4.70 -2.42
C ARG A 11 -21.21 -4.97 -1.14
N LYS A 12 -20.98 -6.09 -0.46
CA LYS A 12 -21.60 -6.40 0.84
C LYS A 12 -20.54 -6.36 1.95
N PRO A 13 -20.84 -5.83 3.13
CA PRO A 13 -19.92 -5.87 4.28
C PRO A 13 -19.52 -7.32 4.59
N ALA A 14 -18.23 -7.53 4.86
CA ALA A 14 -17.68 -8.83 5.19
C ALA A 14 -16.67 -8.72 6.35
N ALA A 15 -16.40 -9.84 7.02
CA ALA A 15 -15.34 -9.96 8.01
C ALA A 15 -14.35 -11.05 7.56
N VAL A 16 -13.06 -10.82 7.77
CA VAL A 16 -12.01 -11.82 7.52
C VAL A 16 -11.43 -12.21 8.88
N VAL A 17 -11.52 -13.50 9.19
CA VAL A 17 -10.92 -14.08 10.41
C VAL A 17 -9.47 -14.44 10.12
N LEU A 18 -8.58 -14.00 10.98
CA LEU A 18 -7.13 -14.21 10.89
C LEU A 18 -6.62 -14.62 12.27
N SER A 19 -5.52 -15.37 12.32
CA SER A 19 -4.80 -15.51 13.60
C SER A 19 -4.26 -14.16 14.07
N ARG A 20 -4.10 -13.99 15.39
CA ARG A 20 -3.49 -12.77 15.97
C ARG A 20 -2.09 -12.51 15.41
N GLN A 21 -1.32 -13.58 15.16
CA GLN A 21 0.01 -13.50 14.56
C GLN A 21 -0.05 -12.94 13.13
N GLN A 22 -0.94 -13.46 12.29
CA GLN A 22 -1.12 -12.98 10.91
C GLN A 22 -1.60 -11.53 10.87
N TYR A 23 -2.56 -11.17 11.73
CA TYR A 23 -2.99 -9.77 11.87
C TYR A 23 -1.81 -8.87 12.26
N GLY A 24 -0.98 -9.31 13.21
CA GLY A 24 0.23 -8.59 13.62
C GLY A 24 1.21 -8.37 12.47
N ARG A 25 1.45 -9.38 11.61
CA ARG A 25 2.29 -9.24 10.42
C ARG A 25 1.73 -8.26 9.38
N LEU A 26 0.42 -8.34 9.10
CA LEU A 26 -0.24 -7.49 8.10
C LEU A 26 -0.34 -6.03 8.55
N THR A 27 -0.58 -5.81 9.84
CA THR A 27 -0.71 -4.46 10.40
C THR A 27 0.60 -3.89 10.93
N GLY A 28 1.60 -4.74 11.09
CA GLY A 28 2.89 -4.44 11.70
C GLY A 28 4.03 -4.75 10.74
N THR A 29 4.34 -3.79 9.87
CA THR A 29 5.76 -3.53 9.61
C THR A 29 6.33 -2.58 10.67
N GLY A 30 5.49 -1.71 11.26
CA GLY A 30 5.93 -0.67 12.20
C GLY A 30 6.83 0.39 11.55
N LEU A 31 7.05 0.28 10.23
CA LEU A 31 7.92 1.15 9.47
C LEU A 31 7.08 2.28 8.89
N SER A 32 7.64 3.49 8.90
CA SER A 32 7.18 4.54 8.00
C SER A 32 7.36 4.06 6.54
N LEU A 33 6.59 4.62 5.62
CA LEU A 33 6.77 4.37 4.19
C LEU A 33 8.24 4.59 3.78
N ALA A 34 8.87 5.64 4.29
CA ALA A 34 10.29 5.91 4.06
C ALA A 34 11.21 4.79 4.54
N ALA A 35 10.98 4.25 5.75
CA ALA A 35 11.77 3.16 6.29
C ALA A 35 11.53 1.83 5.55
N PHE A 36 10.32 1.62 5.03
CA PHE A 36 10.01 0.50 4.15
C PHE A 36 10.78 0.61 2.82
N THR A 37 10.68 1.75 2.13
CA THR A 37 11.35 1.97 0.84
C THR A 37 12.87 1.86 0.96
N ARG A 38 13.47 2.38 2.03
CA ARG A 38 14.92 2.27 2.28
C ARG A 38 15.42 0.85 2.53
N ARG A 39 14.55 -0.08 2.94
CA ARG A 39 14.90 -1.50 3.12
C ARG A 39 14.73 -2.33 1.84
N SER A 40 14.19 -1.72 0.78
CA SER A 40 14.07 -2.37 -0.52
C SER A 40 15.46 -2.67 -1.10
N PRO A 41 15.64 -3.78 -1.82
CA PRO A 41 16.83 -4.02 -2.64
C PRO A 41 17.07 -2.93 -3.70
N LEU A 42 16.04 -2.13 -4.01
CA LEU A 42 16.10 -1.03 -4.97
C LEU A 42 16.54 0.30 -4.33
N ALA A 43 16.87 0.31 -3.04
CA ALA A 43 17.33 1.52 -2.37
C ALA A 43 18.70 1.93 -2.92
N GLY A 44 18.79 3.13 -3.49
CA GLY A 44 20.02 3.66 -4.11
C GLY A 44 20.22 3.25 -5.57
N GLU A 45 19.24 2.57 -6.18
CA GLU A 45 19.26 2.28 -7.60
C GLU A 45 18.96 3.55 -8.42
N GLU A 46 19.91 3.99 -9.23
CA GLU A 46 19.80 5.21 -10.04
C GLU A 46 19.19 4.94 -11.43
N SER A 47 19.14 3.68 -11.88
CA SER A 47 18.55 3.31 -13.18
C SER A 47 17.03 3.31 -13.21
N ILE A 48 16.37 3.47 -12.06
CA ILE A 48 14.91 3.49 -11.96
C ILE A 48 14.44 4.94 -11.98
N ASP A 49 13.69 5.30 -13.02
CA ASP A 49 12.95 6.55 -13.06
C ASP A 49 11.77 6.49 -12.08
N VAL A 50 11.88 7.23 -10.98
CA VAL A 50 10.85 7.35 -9.93
C VAL A 50 10.10 8.66 -10.02
N ASP A 51 10.32 9.46 -11.06
CA ASP A 51 9.66 10.74 -11.20
C ASP A 51 8.16 10.56 -11.44
N ARG A 52 7.38 11.48 -10.87
CA ARG A 52 5.93 11.47 -11.04
C ARG A 52 5.59 11.91 -12.46
N ILE A 53 5.18 10.95 -13.28
CA ILE A 53 4.65 11.19 -14.62
C ILE A 53 3.41 12.09 -14.53
N GLN A 54 3.47 13.30 -15.11
CA GLN A 54 2.39 14.29 -15.13
C GLN A 54 1.46 14.15 -16.35
N SER A 55 1.40 12.95 -16.94
CA SER A 55 0.53 12.70 -18.08
C SER A 55 -0.94 12.65 -17.64
N LEU A 56 -1.83 13.09 -18.51
CA LEU A 56 -3.26 12.85 -18.32
C LEU A 56 -3.54 11.36 -18.42
N THR A 57 -4.47 10.87 -17.59
CA THR A 57 -4.91 9.46 -17.65
C THR A 57 -5.67 9.14 -18.96
N ARG A 58 -6.11 10.18 -19.66
CA ARG A 58 -6.79 10.10 -20.97
C ARG A 58 -6.36 11.26 -21.85
N GLU A 59 -6.36 11.04 -23.16
CA GLU A 59 -6.23 12.12 -24.14
C GLU A 59 -7.48 13.01 -24.10
N VAL A 60 -7.28 14.33 -24.14
CA VAL A 60 -8.36 15.33 -24.24
C VAL A 60 -7.95 16.36 -25.28
N GLU A 61 -8.86 16.68 -26.20
CA GLU A 61 -8.77 17.88 -27.03
C GLU A 61 -9.34 19.06 -26.19
N LEU A 62 -8.54 20.13 -26.03
CA LEU A 62 -8.90 21.33 -25.29
C LEU A 62 -9.55 22.39 -26.19
#